data_AF-A0A957TB07-F1
#
_entry.id   AF-A0A957TB07-F1
#
_cell.length_a   1.000
_cell.length_b   1.000
_cell.length_c   1.000
_cell.angle_alpha   90.00
_cell.angle_beta   90.00
_cell.angle_gamma   90.00
#
_symmetry.space_group_name_H-M   'P 1'
#
loop_
_entity.id
_entity.type
_entity.pdbx_description
1 polymer ?
#
loop_
_entity_poly.entity_id
_entity_poly.type
_entity_poly.pdbx_seq_one_letter_code
_entity_poly.pdbx_strand_id
1 'polypeptide(L)'
;MKWLLPFGVMLARRFSPQELVDLAVKVWPQVWQKIPPDQRVSFLANAAAKHLDALTAGLSRQDRVALMNALLPTVAREFPLSEVDFLSAFAAPGDRYNPENLDV
;
A
#
# COMPACT_ATOMS: atom_id res chain seq x y z
N MET A 1 -9.21 12.00 19.82
CA MET A 1 -8.62 10.64 19.84
C MET A 1 -7.10 10.71 19.63
N LYS A 2 -6.32 11.08 20.66
CA LYS A 2 -4.85 11.27 20.59
C LYS A 2 -4.04 10.22 21.39
N TRP A 3 -4.69 9.14 21.85
CA TRP A 3 -4.10 8.18 22.78
C TRP A 3 -3.57 6.87 22.16
N LEU A 4 -3.73 6.65 20.85
CA LEU A 4 -3.24 5.43 20.15
C LEU A 4 -1.80 5.54 19.61
N LEU A 5 -1.26 6.75 19.50
CA LEU A 5 0.10 7.00 18.98
C LEU A 5 1.24 6.47 19.87
N PRO A 6 1.21 6.53 21.23
CA PRO A 6 2.35 6.08 22.02
C PRO A 6 2.50 4.55 22.03
N PHE A 7 1.40 3.79 21.93
CA PHE A 7 1.45 2.33 21.87
C PHE A 7 2.10 1.83 20.57
N GLY A 8 1.79 2.45 19.43
CA GLY A 8 2.39 2.07 18.14
C GLY A 8 3.91 2.23 18.12
N VAL A 9 4.43 3.35 18.65
CA VAL A 9 5.88 3.60 18.72
C VAL A 9 6.57 2.67 19.73
N MET A 10 5.91 2.36 20.85
CA MET A 10 6.44 1.44 21.86
C MET A 10 6.49 -0.01 21.37
N LEU A 11 5.49 -0.45 20.60
CA LEU A 11 5.47 -1.76 19.95
C LEU A 11 6.56 -1.86 18.87
N ALA A 12 6.71 -0.85 18.03
CA ALA A 12 7.74 -0.83 16.98
C ALA A 12 9.18 -0.86 17.51
N ARG A 13 9.42 -0.39 18.74
CA ARG A 13 10.74 -0.47 19.40
C ARG A 13 11.04 -1.81 20.05
N ARG A 14 10.01 -2.59 20.40
CA ARG A 14 10.15 -3.82 21.18
C ARG A 14 10.10 -5.08 20.32
N PHE A 15 9.48 -4.99 19.15
CA PHE A 15 9.33 -6.10 18.22
C PHE A 15 10.28 -5.97 17.03
N SER A 16 10.86 -7.09 16.62
CA SER A 16 11.57 -7.21 15.36
C SER A 16 10.64 -6.95 14.17
N PRO A 17 11.17 -6.55 13.00
CA PRO A 17 10.36 -6.35 11.80
C PRO A 17 9.49 -7.57 11.44
N GLN A 18 10.01 -8.79 11.66
CA GLN A 18 9.28 -10.03 11.39
C GLN A 18 8.11 -10.22 12.36
N GLU A 19 8.29 -9.95 13.65
CA GLU A 19 7.20 -10.05 14.63
C GLU A 19 6.10 -9.01 14.38
N LEU A 20 6.45 -7.83 13.85
CA LEU A 20 5.47 -6.84 13.43
C LEU A 20 4.64 -7.33 12.24
N VAL A 21 5.27 -8.01 11.28
CA VAL A 21 4.58 -8.66 10.15
C VAL A 21 3.66 -9.77 10.67
N ASP A 22 4.15 -10.64 11.54
CA ASP A 22 3.36 -11.74 12.09
C ASP A 22 2.14 -11.24 12.86
N LEU A 23 2.31 -10.16 13.65
CA LEU A 23 1.20 -9.52 14.34
C LEU A 23 0.18 -8.92 13.36
N ALA A 24 0.65 -8.23 12.32
CA ALA A 24 -0.21 -7.68 11.28
C ALA A 24 -1.00 -8.79 10.57
N VAL A 25 -0.34 -9.88 10.19
CA VAL A 25 -0.97 -11.05 9.53
C VAL A 25 -2.00 -11.72 10.44
N LYS A 26 -1.79 -11.74 11.76
CA LYS A 26 -2.73 -12.32 12.72
C LYS A 26 -3.96 -11.45 12.96
N VAL A 27 -3.78 -10.13 13.02
CA VAL A 27 -4.84 -9.17 13.38
C VAL A 27 -5.66 -8.77 12.15
N TRP A 28 -5.02 -8.63 10.99
CA TRP A 28 -5.65 -8.13 9.76
C TRP A 28 -6.89 -8.92 9.32
N PRO A 29 -6.90 -10.27 9.33
CA PRO A 29 -8.09 -11.04 8.94
C PRO A 29 -9.30 -10.77 9.84
N GLN A 30 -9.07 -10.53 11.14
CA GLN A 30 -10.15 -10.24 12.09
C GLN A 30 -10.75 -8.85 11.85
N VAL A 31 -9.92 -7.89 11.48
CA VAL A 31 -10.37 -6.56 11.06
C VAL A 31 -11.17 -6.67 9.75
N TRP A 32 -10.67 -7.46 8.80
CA TRP A 32 -11.31 -7.66 7.50
C TRP A 32 -12.72 -8.24 7.61
N GLN A 33 -12.95 -9.18 8.53
CA GLN A 33 -14.27 -9.77 8.79
C GLN A 33 -15.30 -8.76 9.31
N LYS A 34 -14.86 -7.65 9.92
CA LYS A 34 -15.76 -6.61 10.44
C LYS A 34 -16.19 -5.59 9.38
N ILE A 35 -15.56 -5.60 8.20
CA ILE A 35 -15.88 -4.66 7.13
C ILE A 35 -17.02 -5.24 6.28
N PRO A 36 -18.14 -4.51 6.14
CA PRO A 36 -19.25 -4.92 5.29
C PRO A 36 -18.78 -5.22 3.85
N PRO A 37 -19.26 -6.31 3.21
CA PRO A 37 -18.79 -6.72 1.88
C PRO A 37 -18.89 -5.62 0.81
N ASP A 38 -19.96 -4.83 0.86
CA ASP A 38 -20.23 -3.69 -0.02
C ASP A 38 -19.24 -2.53 0.16
N GLN A 39 -18.56 -2.45 1.31
CA GLN A 39 -17.60 -1.39 1.63
C GLN A 39 -16.14 -1.82 1.51
N ARG A 40 -15.86 -3.10 1.23
CA ARG A 40 -14.50 -3.62 1.20
C ARG A 40 -13.62 -2.92 0.16
N VAL A 41 -14.15 -2.70 -1.03
CA VAL A 41 -13.42 -2.05 -2.12
C VAL A 41 -13.10 -0.60 -1.78
N SER A 42 -14.09 0.17 -1.32
CA SER A 42 -13.90 1.57 -0.95
C SER A 42 -12.98 1.72 0.28
N PHE A 43 -13.05 0.79 1.23
CA PHE A 43 -12.13 0.75 2.37
C PHE A 43 -10.68 0.55 1.92
N LEU A 44 -10.40 -0.45 1.09
CA LEU A 44 -9.05 -0.71 0.60
C LEU A 44 -8.50 0.44 -0.25
N ALA A 45 -9.32 1.00 -1.14
CA ALA A 45 -8.94 2.16 -1.95
C ALA A 45 -8.58 3.37 -1.07
N ASN A 46 -9.38 3.66 -0.05
CA ASN A 46 -9.12 4.76 0.89
C ASN A 46 -7.88 4.50 1.75
N ALA A 47 -7.68 3.26 2.20
CA ALA A 47 -6.51 2.89 2.99
C ALA A 47 -5.22 3.05 2.17
N ALA A 48 -5.22 2.58 0.92
CA ALA A 48 -4.10 2.77 0.00
C ALA A 48 -3.84 4.26 -0.26
N ALA A 49 -4.86 5.03 -0.63
CA ALA A 49 -4.72 6.46 -0.91
C ALA A 49 -4.15 7.25 0.28
N LYS A 50 -4.55 6.92 1.51
CA LYS A 50 -4.14 7.65 2.73
C LYS A 50 -2.79 7.24 3.28
N HIS A 51 -2.37 5.99 3.09
CA HIS A 51 -1.22 5.44 3.80
C HIS A 51 -0.07 4.99 2.90
N LEU A 52 -0.28 4.82 1.59
CA LEU A 52 0.78 4.36 0.70
C LEU A 52 1.90 5.40 0.53
N ASP A 53 1.58 6.69 0.63
CA ASP A 53 2.59 7.75 0.72
C ASP A 53 3.45 7.60 1.98
N ALA A 54 2.83 7.42 3.15
CA ALA A 54 3.55 7.21 4.40
C ALA A 54 4.41 5.92 4.40
N LEU A 55 3.95 4.85 3.74
CA LEU A 55 4.69 3.59 3.60
C LEU A 55 5.88 3.70 2.65
N THR A 56 5.83 4.63 1.69
CA THR A 56 6.91 4.86 0.72
C THR A 56 7.74 6.10 1.03
N ALA A 57 7.38 6.84 2.09
CA ALA A 57 8.14 7.97 2.61
C ALA A 57 9.52 7.49 3.08
N GLY A 58 10.57 8.14 2.58
CA GLY A 58 11.96 7.77 2.87
C GLY A 58 12.55 6.69 1.96
N LEU A 59 11.75 6.05 1.10
CA LEU A 59 12.29 5.16 0.06
C LEU A 59 12.85 5.97 -1.10
N SER A 60 14.06 5.63 -1.55
CA SER A 60 14.62 6.17 -2.78
C SER A 60 13.78 5.77 -3.99
N ARG A 61 13.97 6.44 -5.13
CA ARG A 61 13.31 6.04 -6.38
C ARG A 61 13.61 4.58 -6.73
N GLN A 62 14.85 4.14 -6.52
CA GLN A 62 15.27 2.77 -6.80
C GLN A 62 14.58 1.77 -5.87
N ASP A 63 14.47 2.08 -4.58
CA ASP A 63 13.78 1.21 -3.61
C ASP A 63 12.28 1.11 -3.90
N ARG A 64 11.66 2.21 -4.35
CA ARG A 64 10.25 2.20 -4.78
C ARG A 64 10.03 1.29 -5.98
N VAL A 65 10.94 1.31 -6.95
CA VAL A 65 10.90 0.40 -8.12
C VAL A 65 11.12 -1.04 -7.69
N ALA A 66 12.10 -1.30 -6.83
CA ALA A 66 12.38 -2.64 -6.31
C ALA A 66 11.17 -3.21 -5.54
N LEU A 67 10.53 -2.38 -4.69
CA LEU A 67 9.30 -2.73 -3.98
C LEU A 67 8.18 -3.07 -4.96
N MET A 68 7.94 -2.24 -5.97
CA MET A 68 6.89 -2.51 -6.96
C MET A 68 7.16 -3.82 -7.71
N ASN A 69 8.40 -4.05 -8.16
CA ASN A 69 8.79 -5.29 -8.84
C ASN A 69 8.61 -6.53 -7.95
N ALA A 70 8.80 -6.41 -6.64
CA ALA A 70 8.52 -7.50 -5.71
C ALA A 70 7.02 -7.75 -5.50
N LEU A 71 6.18 -6.71 -5.58
CA LEU A 71 4.74 -6.81 -5.39
C LEU A 71 3.99 -7.24 -6.66
N LEU A 72 4.46 -6.86 -7.84
CA LEU A 72 3.80 -7.10 -9.13
C LEU A 72 3.42 -8.57 -9.38
N PRO A 73 4.27 -9.58 -9.12
CA PRO A 73 3.91 -10.98 -9.33
C PRO A 73 2.70 -11.42 -8.49
N THR A 74 2.63 -10.95 -7.24
CA THR A 74 1.51 -11.25 -6.34
C THR A 74 0.25 -10.54 -6.81
N VAL A 75 0.35 -9.25 -7.16
CA VAL A 75 -0.77 -8.48 -7.69
C VAL A 75 -1.30 -9.11 -8.99
N ALA A 76 -0.42 -9.49 -9.91
CA ALA A 76 -0.80 -10.11 -11.18
C ALA A 76 -1.50 -11.47 -11.03
N ARG A 77 -1.28 -12.16 -9.90
CA ARG A 77 -1.90 -13.46 -9.62
C ARG A 77 -3.31 -13.33 -9.05
N GLU A 78 -3.55 -12.28 -8.26
CA GLU A 78 -4.83 -12.07 -7.55
C GLU A 78 -5.79 -11.14 -8.30
N PHE A 79 -5.27 -10.21 -9.09
CA PHE A 79 -6.08 -9.26 -9.84
C PHE A 79 -6.21 -9.67 -11.32
N PRO A 80 -7.40 -9.55 -11.92
CA PRO A 80 -7.60 -9.83 -13.34
C PRO A 80 -7.02 -8.68 -14.19
N LEU A 81 -5.70 -8.62 -14.34
CA LEU A 81 -5.00 -7.52 -15.02
C LEU A 81 -5.45 -7.34 -16.48
N SER A 82 -5.91 -8.41 -17.13
CA SER A 82 -6.46 -8.37 -18.49
C SER A 82 -7.77 -7.59 -18.61
N GLU A 83 -8.51 -7.43 -17.50
CA GLU A 83 -9.77 -6.71 -17.44
C GLU A 83 -9.59 -5.28 -16.90
N VAL A 84 -8.39 -4.93 -16.43
CA VAL A 84 -8.09 -3.59 -15.95
C VAL A 84 -7.96 -2.65 -17.15
N ASP A 85 -8.90 -1.71 -17.25
CA ASP A 85 -8.78 -0.60 -18.18
C ASP A 85 -7.79 0.45 -17.64
N PHE A 86 -6.53 0.29 -18.03
CA PHE A 86 -5.46 1.21 -17.67
C PHE A 86 -5.66 2.61 -18.25
N LEU A 87 -6.33 2.75 -19.39
CA LEU A 87 -6.57 4.06 -20.00
C LEU A 87 -7.56 4.86 -19.15
N SER A 88 -8.64 4.23 -18.68
CA SER A 88 -9.58 4.84 -17.75
C SER A 88 -8.97 5.05 -16.35
N ALA A 89 -8.12 4.14 -15.88
CA ALA A 89 -7.49 4.24 -14.56
C ALA A 89 -6.45 5.38 -14.46
N PHE A 90 -5.81 5.74 -15.58
CA PHE A 90 -4.77 6.77 -15.64
C PHE A 90 -5.14 7.95 -16.56
N ALA A 91 -6.43 8.15 -16.84
CA ALA A 91 -6.95 9.06 -17.87
C ALA A 91 -6.59 10.55 -17.70
N ALA A 92 -6.02 10.97 -16.55
CA ALA A 92 -5.56 12.34 -16.37
C ALA A 92 -4.16 12.53 -17.01
N PRO A 93 -4.04 13.29 -18.11
CA PRO A 93 -2.75 13.66 -18.66
C PRO A 93 -2.14 14.70 -17.72
N GLY A 94 -1.26 14.25 -16.82
CA GLY A 94 -0.58 15.16 -15.89
C GLY A 94 0.08 14.50 -14.69
N ASP A 95 -0.35 13.30 -14.27
CA ASP A 95 0.12 12.82 -12.97
C ASP A 95 1.40 11.97 -12.97
N ARG A 96 1.72 11.11 -13.95
CA ARG A 96 2.86 10.16 -13.77
C ARG A 96 3.70 9.71 -14.99
N TYR A 97 3.71 10.42 -16.11
CA TYR A 97 4.75 10.17 -17.12
C TYR A 97 5.21 11.47 -17.77
N ASN A 98 6.26 12.08 -17.21
CA ASN A 98 7.12 12.97 -17.96
C ASN A 98 8.41 12.20 -18.32
N PRO A 99 8.55 11.68 -19.55
CA PRO A 99 9.79 11.05 -19.99
C PRO A 99 10.97 12.04 -20.07
N GLU A 100 10.73 13.34 -19.90
CA GLU A 100 11.76 14.39 -19.92
C GLU A 100 12.46 14.61 -18.56
N ASN A 101 12.08 13.89 -17.49
CA ASN A 101 12.89 13.83 -16.25
C ASN A 101 13.93 12.69 -16.30
N LEU A 102 14.54 12.55 -17.47
CA LEU A 102 15.83 11.91 -17.68
C LEU A 102 16.82 13.05 -17.93
N ASP A 103 17.21 13.81 -16.90
CA ASP A 103 18.51 14.51 -16.89
C ASP A 103 18.84 15.07 -15.49
N VAL A 104 20.08 14.73 -15.07
CA VAL A 104 20.87 15.09 -13.88
C VAL A 104 20.65 14.29 -12.59
#